data_AF-A0A024GSE3-F1
#
_entry.id   AF-A0A024GSE3-F1
#
_cell.length_a   1.000
_cell.length_b   1.000
_cell.length_c   1.000
_cell.angle_alpha   90.00
_cell.angle_beta   90.00
_cell.angle_gamma   90.00
#
_symmetry.space_group_name_H-M   'P 1'
#
loop_
_entity.id
_entity.type
_entity.pdbx_description
1 polymer ?
#
loop_
_entity_poly.entity_id
_entity_poly.type
_entity_poly.pdbx_seq_one_letter_code
_entity_poly.pdbx_strand_id
1 'polypeptide(L)'
;MGRYTTVQTYTDQDAKVATISYSVETSVESKEPNALASKNANEKAPKDVKNSDERFHFNRVDNVLGSSAGAGSGEFHVYRASRRREMERVAKMEKEHQRKVEEEEFERKRLQNIAEFESRAQKKAKRRRLRKDRAKNRQVKQSVPGDSTKQHDDQLTDVIDEQNCKKTIKQNGTAEDELLLISKDDPSSVEIIELGSTLVT
;
A
#
# COMPACT_ATOMS: atom_id res chain seq x y z
N MET A 1 32.91 30.01 13.66
CA MET A 1 31.83 29.48 12.80
C MET A 1 31.44 28.09 13.27
N GLY A 2 30.33 27.94 13.98
CA GLY A 2 29.74 26.62 14.24
C GLY A 2 28.94 26.16 13.03
N ARG A 3 29.23 24.99 12.47
CA ARG A 3 28.42 24.40 11.40
C ARG A 3 27.29 23.61 12.04
N TYR A 4 26.08 24.17 12.04
CA TYR A 4 24.88 23.41 12.38
C TYR A 4 24.65 22.37 11.28
N THR A 5 24.84 21.10 11.60
CA THR A 5 24.35 19.99 10.79
C THR A 5 22.83 19.94 10.96
N THR A 6 22.09 20.13 9.86
CA THR A 6 20.64 19.97 9.85
C THR A 6 20.31 18.50 10.05
N VAL A 7 19.86 18.13 11.25
CA VAL A 7 19.26 16.82 11.50
C VAL A 7 17.93 16.79 10.77
N GLN A 8 17.82 16.01 9.69
CA GLN A 8 16.54 15.72 9.06
C GLN A 8 15.71 14.89 10.04
N THR A 9 14.74 15.53 10.68
CA THR A 9 13.73 14.81 11.46
C THR A 9 12.76 14.17 10.48
N TYR A 10 12.91 12.86 10.24
CA TYR A 10 11.88 12.05 9.60
C TYR A 10 10.69 12.01 10.57
N THR A 11 9.65 12.79 10.26
CA THR A 11 8.35 12.66 10.92
C THR A 11 7.62 11.51 10.25
N ASP A 12 7.48 10.36 10.94
CA ASP A 12 6.53 9.32 10.53
C ASP A 12 5.14 9.96 10.36
N GLN A 13 4.63 9.94 9.14
CA GLN A 13 3.34 10.55 8.77
C GLN A 13 2.13 9.80 9.37
N ASP A 14 2.35 8.71 10.10
CA ASP A 14 1.31 7.85 10.67
C ASP A 14 1.04 8.08 12.17
N ALA A 15 1.64 9.12 12.76
CA ALA A 15 1.36 9.49 14.15
C ALA A 15 -0.05 10.13 14.26
N LYS A 16 -1.07 9.30 14.45
CA LYS A 16 -2.40 9.71 14.94
C LYS A 16 -2.27 10.16 16.41
N VAL A 17 -1.69 11.33 16.63
CA VAL A 17 -1.62 11.95 17.96
C VAL A 17 -3.02 12.45 18.31
N ALA A 18 -3.73 11.69 19.16
CA ALA A 18 -4.99 12.15 19.73
C ALA A 18 -4.72 13.37 20.62
N THR A 19 -5.10 14.55 20.15
CA THR A 19 -5.03 15.78 20.95
C THR A 19 -6.31 15.91 21.77
N ILE A 20 -6.20 15.82 23.10
CA ILE A 20 -7.31 16.05 24.02
C ILE A 20 -7.38 17.56 24.26
N SER A 21 -8.46 18.22 23.82
CA SER A 21 -8.67 19.64 24.05
C SER A 21 -9.23 19.91 25.45
N TYR A 22 -8.54 20.76 26.21
CA TYR A 22 -8.81 21.12 27.61
C TYR A 22 -10.23 21.66 27.89
N SER A 23 -10.98 22.08 26.86
CA SER A 23 -12.33 22.65 27.00
C SER A 23 -13.42 21.62 27.29
N VAL A 24 -13.24 20.34 26.93
CA VAL A 24 -14.29 19.30 27.05
C VAL A 24 -14.51 18.85 28.51
N GLU A 25 -13.52 19.06 29.39
CA GLU A 25 -13.60 18.59 30.79
C GLU A 25 -14.46 19.48 31.70
N THR A 26 -14.87 20.68 31.27
CA THR A 26 -15.54 21.67 32.14
C THR A 26 -17.06 21.70 32.06
N SER A 27 -17.71 20.91 31.21
CA SER A 27 -19.18 20.88 31.12
C SER A 27 -19.77 19.65 31.81
N VAL A 28 -19.91 19.74 33.13
CA VAL A 28 -20.85 18.94 33.91
C VAL A 28 -22.11 19.78 34.09
N GLU A 29 -23.17 19.58 33.31
CA GLU A 29 -24.56 19.89 33.73
C GLU A 29 -25.69 19.41 32.79
N SER A 30 -26.66 18.73 33.42
CA SER A 30 -28.12 18.63 33.16
C SER A 30 -28.71 18.08 31.83
N LYS A 31 -29.34 16.88 31.96
CA LYS A 31 -30.74 16.47 31.63
C LYS A 31 -31.54 17.33 30.62
N GLU A 32 -32.31 16.76 29.68
CA GLU A 32 -33.67 16.22 29.91
C GLU A 32 -34.17 15.23 28.79
N PRO A 33 -35.25 14.46 29.04
CA PRO A 33 -35.76 13.35 28.23
C PRO A 33 -37.10 13.64 27.52
N ASN A 34 -37.26 13.28 26.24
CA ASN A 34 -38.50 12.71 25.67
C ASN A 34 -38.43 12.60 24.14
N ALA A 35 -38.66 11.40 23.60
CA ALA A 35 -39.38 11.20 22.34
C ALA A 35 -39.70 9.71 22.17
N LEU A 36 -40.90 9.30 22.59
CA LEU A 36 -41.57 8.11 22.10
C LEU A 36 -41.97 8.34 20.64
N ALA A 37 -41.27 7.73 19.70
CA ALA A 37 -41.70 7.61 18.30
C ALA A 37 -41.62 6.15 17.85
N SER A 38 -42.80 5.57 17.65
CA SER A 38 -43.13 4.38 16.84
C SER A 38 -42.09 3.26 16.72
N LYS A 39 -42.31 2.20 17.50
CA LYS A 39 -41.72 0.87 17.24
C LYS A 39 -42.32 0.29 15.97
N ASN A 40 -41.55 0.28 14.88
CA ASN A 40 -41.61 -0.71 13.81
C ASN A 40 -40.20 -0.80 13.21
N ALA A 41 -39.35 -1.62 13.83
CA ALA A 41 -37.98 -1.87 13.35
C ALA A 41 -37.54 -3.26 13.81
N ASN A 42 -37.96 -4.29 13.07
CA ASN A 42 -37.29 -5.59 13.10
C ASN A 42 -36.17 -5.63 12.05
N GLU A 43 -35.36 -4.58 12.04
CA GLU A 43 -34.03 -4.60 11.47
C GLU A 43 -33.13 -4.12 12.62
N LYS A 44 -32.51 -5.07 13.33
CA LYS A 44 -31.34 -4.71 14.14
C LYS A 44 -30.26 -4.31 13.15
N ALA A 45 -30.20 -3.02 12.84
CA ALA A 45 -29.01 -2.40 12.27
C ALA A 45 -27.79 -2.91 13.06
N PRO A 46 -26.67 -3.25 12.40
CA PRO A 46 -25.46 -3.63 13.11
C PRO A 46 -25.17 -2.49 14.08
N LYS A 47 -25.20 -2.79 15.38
CA LYS A 47 -24.79 -1.82 16.38
C LYS A 47 -23.38 -1.43 15.98
N ASP A 48 -23.20 -0.17 15.57
CA ASP A 48 -21.89 0.40 15.35
C ASP A 48 -21.05 0.01 16.56
N VAL A 49 -20.08 -0.87 16.34
CA VAL A 49 -19.16 -1.31 17.38
C VAL A 49 -18.36 -0.05 17.67
N LYS A 50 -18.85 0.77 18.61
CA LYS A 50 -18.13 1.92 19.13
C LYS A 50 -16.75 1.37 19.49
N ASN A 51 -15.70 1.85 18.80
CA ASN A 51 -14.32 1.47 19.02
C ASN A 51 -13.99 1.72 20.49
N SER A 52 -14.20 0.71 21.34
CA SER A 52 -13.87 0.76 22.75
C SER A 52 -12.35 0.83 22.98
N ASP A 53 -11.59 0.64 21.91
CA ASP A 53 -10.13 0.71 21.83
C ASP A 53 -9.59 2.14 22.08
N GLU A 54 -10.43 3.16 22.01
CA GLU A 54 -10.04 4.57 22.28
C GLU A 54 -10.09 4.92 23.78
N ARG A 55 -10.61 4.04 24.64
CA ARG A 55 -10.57 4.28 26.09
C ARG A 55 -9.17 3.93 26.58
N PHE A 56 -8.44 4.92 27.10
CA PHE A 56 -7.09 4.75 27.65
C PHE A 56 -7.01 3.52 28.57
N HIS A 57 -6.35 2.47 28.09
CA HIS A 57 -6.20 1.22 28.82
C HIS A 57 -4.96 1.31 29.70
N PHE A 58 -5.16 1.58 30.98
CA PHE A 58 -4.09 1.57 31.98
C PHE A 58 -3.67 0.12 32.26
N ASN A 59 -2.52 -0.29 31.71
CA ASN A 59 -1.93 -1.62 31.92
C ASN A 59 -1.34 -1.75 33.34
N ARG A 60 -2.19 -1.79 34.37
CA ARG A 60 -1.76 -2.14 35.72
C ARG A 60 -1.71 -3.66 35.85
N VAL A 61 -0.55 -4.18 36.22
CA VAL A 61 -0.42 -5.59 36.62
C VAL A 61 -0.56 -5.63 38.13
N ASP A 62 -1.67 -6.19 38.61
CA ASP A 62 -2.01 -6.13 40.05
C ASP A 62 -1.28 -7.19 40.91
N ASN A 63 -0.79 -8.28 40.30
CA ASN A 63 -0.23 -9.43 41.02
C ASN A 63 1.27 -9.63 40.71
N VAL A 64 2.10 -8.62 40.96
CA VAL A 64 3.56 -8.72 40.76
C VAL A 64 4.21 -9.31 42.02
N LEU A 65 4.80 -10.51 41.88
CA LEU A 65 5.62 -11.14 42.93
C LEU A 65 7.01 -10.49 42.95
N GLY A 66 7.66 -10.46 44.12
CA GLY A 66 8.97 -9.83 44.28
C GLY A 66 10.03 -10.45 43.36
N SER A 67 10.96 -9.65 42.83
CA SER A 67 11.94 -10.08 41.82
C SER A 67 12.90 -11.19 42.27
N SER A 68 13.04 -11.39 43.58
CA SER A 68 13.86 -12.46 44.18
C SER A 68 13.02 -13.60 44.79
N ALA A 69 11.69 -13.58 44.63
CA ALA A 69 10.83 -14.66 45.10
C ALA A 69 11.02 -15.91 44.22
N GLY A 70 10.99 -17.10 44.82
CA GLY A 70 11.08 -18.37 44.09
C GLY A 70 9.83 -18.64 43.22
N ALA A 71 9.94 -19.60 42.31
CA ALA A 71 8.82 -20.00 41.45
C ALA A 71 7.67 -20.61 42.29
N GLY A 72 6.51 -19.96 42.27
CA GLY A 72 5.29 -20.46 42.88
C GLY A 72 4.57 -21.49 41.99
N SER A 73 3.63 -22.25 42.57
CA SER A 73 2.86 -23.26 41.84
C SER A 73 1.96 -22.69 40.73
N GLY A 74 1.57 -21.41 40.83
CA GLY A 74 0.75 -20.71 39.83
C GLY A 74 1.53 -20.12 38.65
N GLU A 75 2.85 -20.00 38.77
CA GLU A 75 3.69 -19.30 37.79
C GLU A 75 3.65 -19.99 36.41
N PHE A 76 3.62 -21.32 36.41
CA PHE A 76 3.51 -22.10 35.18
C PHE A 76 2.25 -21.76 34.36
N HIS A 77 1.11 -21.55 35.02
CA HIS A 77 -0.13 -21.21 34.33
C HIS A 77 -0.15 -19.76 33.83
N VAL A 78 0.49 -18.85 34.55
CA VAL A 78 0.68 -17.47 34.11
C VAL A 78 1.53 -17.43 32.85
N TYR A 79 2.68 -18.11 32.83
CA TYR A 79 3.51 -18.26 31.63
C TYR A 79 2.75 -18.88 30.45
N ARG A 80 1.99 -19.94 30.69
CA ARG A 80 1.22 -20.59 29.63
C ARG A 80 0.20 -19.64 29.00
N ALA A 81 -0.48 -18.83 29.83
CA ALA A 81 -1.44 -17.85 29.34
C ALA A 81 -0.76 -16.68 28.62
N SER A 82 0.35 -16.15 29.16
CA SER A 82 1.09 -15.04 28.52
C SER A 82 1.70 -15.48 27.20
N ARG A 83 2.30 -16.67 27.14
CA ARG A 83 2.86 -17.23 25.89
C ARG A 83 1.78 -17.42 24.84
N ARG A 84 0.59 -17.90 25.20
CA ARG A 84 -0.51 -18.05 24.24
C ARG A 84 -0.92 -16.70 23.65
N ARG A 85 -1.11 -15.68 24.50
CA ARG A 85 -1.44 -14.31 24.06
C ARG A 85 -0.37 -13.76 23.13
N GLU A 86 0.90 -14.01 23.44
CA GLU A 86 2.02 -13.54 22.62
C GLU A 86 2.08 -14.25 21.26
N MET A 87 1.91 -15.57 21.23
CA MET A 87 1.86 -16.32 19.96
C MET A 87 0.67 -15.89 19.09
N GLU A 88 -0.50 -15.66 19.69
CA GLU A 88 -1.68 -15.13 18.99
C GLU A 88 -1.40 -13.72 18.43
N ARG A 89 -0.72 -12.86 19.20
CA ARG A 89 -0.32 -11.52 18.77
C ARG A 89 0.62 -11.57 17.57
N VAL A 90 1.66 -12.39 17.63
CA VAL A 90 2.63 -12.59 16.54
C VAL A 90 1.93 -13.13 15.30
N ALA A 91 1.12 -14.18 15.44
CA ALA A 91 0.37 -14.75 14.31
C ALA A 91 -0.59 -13.74 13.66
N LYS A 92 -1.23 -12.86 14.45
CA LYS A 92 -2.06 -11.78 13.91
C LYS A 92 -1.23 -10.78 13.10
N MET A 93 -0.08 -10.36 13.61
CA MET A 93 0.83 -9.45 12.92
C MET A 93 1.33 -10.04 11.60
N GLU A 94 1.75 -11.31 11.60
CA GLU A 94 2.20 -12.01 10.39
C GLU A 94 1.09 -12.09 9.33
N LYS A 95 -0.13 -12.43 9.75
CA LYS A 95 -1.29 -12.49 8.86
C LYS A 95 -1.65 -11.13 8.27
N GLU A 96 -1.56 -10.06 9.06
CA GLU A 96 -1.77 -8.69 8.58
C GLU A 96 -0.68 -8.28 7.59
N HIS A 97 0.57 -8.64 7.86
CA HIS A 97 1.67 -8.37 6.94
C HIS A 97 1.50 -9.11 5.61
N GLN A 98 1.17 -10.41 5.64
CA GLN A 98 0.90 -11.18 4.42
C GLN A 98 -0.22 -10.56 3.58
N ARG A 99 -1.31 -10.13 4.21
CA ARG A 99 -2.41 -9.44 3.52
C ARG A 99 -1.96 -8.14 2.85
N LYS A 100 -1.14 -7.33 3.52
CA LYS A 100 -0.61 -6.08 2.94
C LYS A 100 0.25 -6.37 1.71
N VAL A 101 1.14 -7.36 1.80
CA VAL A 101 1.98 -7.77 0.67
C VAL A 101 1.13 -8.26 -0.51
N GLU A 102 0.13 -9.09 -0.25
CA GLU A 102 -0.79 -9.58 -1.29
C GLU A 102 -1.58 -8.44 -1.96
N GLU A 103 -2.02 -7.45 -1.17
CA GLU A 103 -2.74 -6.26 -1.65
C GLU A 103 -1.84 -5.37 -2.50
N GLU A 104 -0.62 -5.07 -2.03
CA GLU A 104 0.38 -4.30 -2.78
C GLU A 104 0.76 -4.98 -4.10
N GLU A 105 0.95 -6.30 -4.10
CA GLU A 105 1.20 -7.06 -5.33
C GLU A 105 0.02 -7.00 -6.30
N PHE A 106 -1.20 -7.10 -5.79
CA PHE A 106 -2.41 -7.03 -6.59
C PHE A 106 -2.58 -5.65 -7.21
N GLU A 107 -2.40 -4.58 -6.43
CA GLU A 107 -2.45 -3.21 -6.90
C GLU A 107 -1.38 -2.92 -7.95
N ARG A 108 -0.15 -3.38 -7.73
CA ARG A 108 0.94 -3.26 -8.70
C ARG A 108 0.59 -3.94 -10.03
N LYS A 109 0.13 -5.19 -9.99
CA LYS A 109 -0.30 -5.93 -11.20
C LYS A 109 -1.47 -5.22 -11.90
N ARG A 110 -2.42 -4.68 -11.14
CA ARG A 110 -3.56 -3.92 -11.68
C ARG A 110 -3.11 -2.65 -12.40
N LEU A 111 -2.21 -1.86 -11.80
CA LEU A 111 -1.67 -0.65 -12.41
C LEU A 111 -0.88 -0.95 -13.68
N GLN A 112 -0.05 -2.00 -13.68
CA GLN A 112 0.67 -2.45 -14.87
C GLN A 112 -0.29 -2.81 -16.01
N ASN A 113 -1.34 -3.59 -15.73
CA ASN A 113 -2.35 -3.96 -16.73
C ASN A 113 -3.09 -2.74 -17.30
N ILE A 114 -3.42 -1.77 -16.46
CA ILE A 114 -4.07 -0.51 -16.90
C ILE A 114 -3.12 0.28 -17.79
N ALA A 115 -1.86 0.47 -17.38
CA ALA A 115 -0.85 1.19 -18.17
C ALA A 115 -0.59 0.52 -19.54
N GLU A 116 -0.53 -0.81 -19.58
CA GLU A 116 -0.44 -1.57 -20.83
C GLU A 116 -1.66 -1.36 -21.72
N PHE A 117 -2.86 -1.42 -21.16
CA PHE A 117 -4.09 -1.19 -21.92
C PHE A 117 -4.15 0.24 -22.47
N GLU A 118 -3.83 1.22 -21.65
CA GLU A 118 -3.81 2.64 -22.03
C GLU A 118 -2.78 2.91 -23.12
N SER A 119 -1.56 2.38 -23.02
CA SER A 119 -0.53 2.55 -24.06
C SER A 119 -0.96 1.93 -25.40
N ARG A 120 -1.58 0.75 -25.39
CA ARG A 120 -2.14 0.10 -26.59
C ARG A 120 -3.31 0.92 -27.16
N ALA A 121 -4.20 1.40 -26.30
CA ALA A 121 -5.34 2.23 -26.69
C ALA A 121 -4.90 3.57 -27.30
N GLN A 122 -3.94 4.26 -26.67
CA GLN A 122 -3.34 5.50 -27.16
C GLN A 122 -2.66 5.30 -28.52
N LYS A 123 -1.89 4.22 -28.70
CA LYS A 123 -1.27 3.89 -29.99
C LYS A 123 -2.32 3.67 -31.08
N LYS A 124 -3.40 2.94 -30.77
CA LYS A 124 -4.51 2.71 -31.72
C LYS A 124 -5.26 4.00 -32.04
N ALA A 125 -5.51 4.85 -31.05
CA ALA A 125 -6.15 6.16 -31.22
C ALA A 125 -5.29 7.09 -32.08
N LYS A 126 -3.97 7.15 -31.84
CA LYS A 126 -3.01 7.92 -32.64
C LYS A 126 -3.01 7.47 -34.11
N ARG A 127 -2.97 6.16 -34.36
CA ARG A 127 -3.10 5.59 -35.72
C ARG A 127 -4.40 5.98 -36.40
N ARG A 128 -5.53 5.90 -35.69
CA ARG A 128 -6.84 6.28 -36.23
C ARG A 128 -6.91 7.77 -36.56
N ARG A 129 -6.36 8.63 -35.70
CA ARG A 129 -6.28 10.08 -35.93
C ARG A 129 -5.44 10.39 -37.18
N LEU A 130 -4.25 9.80 -37.28
CA LEU A 130 -3.38 10.00 -38.45
C LEU A 130 -4.04 9.55 -39.76
N ARG A 131 -4.74 8.39 -39.76
CA ARG A 131 -5.51 7.93 -40.92
C ARG A 131 -6.64 8.88 -41.30
N LYS A 132 -7.36 9.43 -40.31
CA LYS A 132 -8.43 10.42 -40.55
C LYS A 132 -7.85 11.72 -41.14
N ASP A 133 -6.74 12.20 -40.61
CA ASP A 133 -6.09 13.43 -41.10
C ASP A 133 -5.52 13.24 -42.51
N ARG A 134 -4.92 12.08 -42.82
CA ARG A 134 -4.49 11.72 -44.19
C ARG A 134 -5.67 11.67 -45.17
N ALA A 135 -6.79 11.05 -44.77
CA ALA A 135 -7.97 10.96 -45.63
C ALA A 135 -8.57 12.35 -45.94
N LYS A 136 -8.65 13.24 -44.94
CA LYS A 136 -9.04 14.64 -45.14
C LYS A 136 -8.09 15.37 -46.09
N ASN A 137 -6.78 15.23 -45.90
CA ASN A 137 -5.79 15.87 -46.77
C ASN A 137 -5.88 15.35 -48.21
N ARG A 138 -6.18 14.06 -48.43
CA ARG A 138 -6.47 13.51 -49.76
C ARG A 138 -7.72 14.11 -50.39
N GLN A 139 -8.82 14.26 -49.63
CA GLN A 139 -10.05 14.88 -50.12
C GLN A 139 -9.83 16.34 -50.53
N VAL A 140 -9.09 17.11 -49.72
CA VAL A 140 -8.71 18.49 -50.05
C VAL A 140 -7.84 18.53 -51.31
N LYS A 141 -6.83 17.67 -51.43
CA LYS A 141 -5.98 17.60 -52.63
C LYS A 141 -6.74 17.20 -53.89
N GLN A 142 -7.71 16.29 -53.80
CA GLN A 142 -8.55 15.89 -54.93
C GLN A 142 -9.52 16.99 -55.39
N SER A 143 -9.90 17.91 -54.49
CA SER A 143 -10.71 19.08 -54.85
C SER A 143 -9.93 20.22 -55.52
N VAL A 144 -8.59 20.14 -55.57
CA VAL A 144 -7.73 21.09 -56.29
C VAL A 144 -7.26 20.44 -57.60
N PRO A 145 -7.63 20.97 -58.78
CA PRO A 145 -7.29 20.33 -60.05
C PRO A 145 -5.83 20.59 -60.43
N GLY A 146 -4.98 19.57 -60.30
CA GLY A 146 -3.66 19.52 -60.96
C GLY A 146 -2.46 19.23 -60.06
N ASP A 147 -2.30 17.99 -59.60
CA ASP A 147 -0.98 17.34 -59.39
C ASP A 147 -1.18 15.84 -59.09
N SER A 148 -0.85 14.99 -60.06
CA SER A 148 -1.01 13.53 -59.99
C SER A 148 0.34 12.86 -59.78
N THR A 149 0.84 12.88 -58.54
CA THR A 149 2.10 12.21 -58.19
C THR A 149 2.00 11.37 -56.91
N LYS A 150 2.06 10.03 -57.13
CA LYS A 150 2.53 8.93 -56.26
C LYS A 150 1.62 8.36 -55.14
N GLN A 151 1.34 7.05 -55.26
CA GLN A 151 0.63 6.20 -54.28
C GLN A 151 1.54 5.14 -53.60
N HIS A 152 2.86 5.30 -53.62
CA HIS A 152 3.79 4.25 -53.18
C HIS A 152 4.31 4.40 -51.73
N ASP A 153 4.05 5.53 -51.05
CA ASP A 153 4.68 5.84 -49.76
C ASP A 153 3.89 5.34 -48.52
N ASP A 154 2.63 4.94 -48.72
CA ASP A 154 1.71 4.63 -47.61
C ASP A 154 2.09 3.34 -46.84
N GLN A 155 2.65 2.32 -47.53
CA GLN A 155 3.06 1.07 -46.88
C GLN A 155 4.35 1.20 -46.08
N LEU A 156 5.22 2.14 -46.44
CA LEU A 156 6.55 2.32 -45.82
C LEU A 156 6.43 2.97 -44.43
N THR A 157 5.47 3.88 -44.24
CA THR A 157 5.29 4.62 -42.97
C THR A 157 4.70 3.79 -41.83
N ASP A 158 3.75 2.88 -42.12
CA ASP A 158 3.13 2.03 -41.09
C ASP A 158 4.12 0.99 -40.53
N VAL A 159 5.09 0.54 -41.34
CA VAL A 159 6.16 -0.39 -40.93
C VAL A 159 7.22 0.31 -40.07
N ILE A 160 7.62 1.54 -40.42
CA ILE A 160 8.62 2.32 -39.67
C ILE A 160 8.10 2.67 -38.26
N ASP A 161 6.84 3.09 -38.14
CA ASP A 161 6.22 3.42 -36.85
C ASP A 161 6.08 2.19 -35.93
N GLU A 162 5.92 0.98 -36.50
CA GLU A 162 5.95 -0.26 -35.73
C GLU A 162 7.32 -0.63 -35.20
N GLN A 163 8.35 -0.47 -36.02
CA GLN A 163 9.72 -0.78 -35.62
C GLN A 163 10.24 0.20 -34.55
N ASN A 164 9.94 1.50 -34.68
CA ASN A 164 10.33 2.49 -33.69
C ASN A 164 9.61 2.32 -32.34
N CYS A 165 8.30 2.04 -32.33
CA CYS A 165 7.58 1.77 -31.08
C CYS A 165 8.08 0.51 -30.35
N LYS A 166 8.54 -0.52 -31.08
CA LYS A 166 9.11 -1.74 -30.48
C LYS A 166 10.51 -1.48 -29.89
N LYS A 167 11.27 -0.55 -30.46
CA LYS A 167 12.62 -0.19 -30.00
C LYS A 167 12.59 0.62 -28.69
N THR A 168 11.63 1.54 -28.54
CA THR A 168 11.48 2.35 -27.31
C THR A 168 10.99 1.55 -26.11
N ILE A 169 10.13 0.55 -26.32
CA ILE A 169 9.66 -0.34 -25.23
C ILE A 169 10.80 -1.19 -24.65
N LYS A 170 11.73 -1.66 -25.49
CA LYS A 170 12.89 -2.46 -25.05
C LYS A 170 13.90 -1.66 -24.21
N GLN A 171 14.01 -0.35 -24.44
CA GLN A 171 14.94 0.50 -23.71
C GLN A 171 14.39 0.95 -22.35
N ASN A 172 13.08 1.16 -22.25
CA ASN A 172 12.44 1.59 -21.01
C ASN A 172 12.13 0.42 -20.07
N GLY A 173 11.82 -0.77 -20.59
CA GLY A 173 11.59 -1.97 -19.76
C GLY A 173 12.83 -2.42 -18.98
N THR A 174 14.03 -2.27 -19.54
CA THR A 174 15.29 -2.62 -18.86
C THR A 174 15.67 -1.65 -17.74
N ALA A 175 15.25 -0.38 -17.81
CA ALA A 175 15.62 0.63 -16.82
C ALA A 175 14.75 0.58 -15.54
N GLU A 176 13.46 0.28 -15.70
CA GLU A 176 12.52 0.15 -14.57
C GLU A 176 12.75 -1.16 -13.78
N ASP A 177 13.15 -2.24 -14.46
CA ASP A 177 13.45 -3.53 -13.82
C ASP A 177 14.78 -3.52 -13.03
N GLU A 178 15.78 -2.71 -13.42
CA GLU A 178 17.03 -2.57 -12.65
C GLU A 178 16.89 -1.70 -11.39
N LEU A 179 15.95 -0.76 -11.35
CA LEU A 179 15.66 0.02 -10.13
C LEU A 179 14.90 -0.79 -9.05
N LEU A 180 14.23 -1.87 -9.44
CA LEU A 180 13.48 -2.77 -8.56
C LEU A 180 14.31 -3.96 -8.04
N LEU A 181 15.56 -4.12 -8.49
CA LEU A 181 16.48 -5.16 -8.02
C LEU A 181 17.30 -4.71 -6.80
N ILE A 182 17.33 -3.42 -6.47
CA ILE A 182 18.19 -2.85 -5.42
C ILE A 182 17.63 -3.10 -4.01
N SER A 183 16.34 -3.45 -3.86
CA SER A 183 15.71 -3.68 -2.54
C SER A 183 15.59 -5.15 -2.13
N LYS A 184 16.21 -6.08 -2.87
CA LYS A 184 16.14 -7.53 -2.57
C LYS A 184 17.37 -8.09 -1.85
N ASP A 185 18.45 -7.33 -1.79
CA ASP A 185 19.74 -7.77 -1.25
C ASP A 185 20.19 -6.94 -0.02
N ASP A 186 19.35 -6.88 1.02
CA ASP A 186 19.80 -6.46 2.36
C ASP A 186 20.18 -7.71 3.19
N PRO A 187 21.48 -8.06 3.35
CA PRO A 187 21.93 -9.28 4.01
C PRO A 187 21.98 -9.16 5.56
N SER A 188 21.12 -8.36 6.19
CA SER A 188 21.21 -8.10 7.64
C SER A 188 20.31 -8.97 8.53
N SER A 189 19.74 -10.07 8.03
CA SER A 189 18.69 -10.80 8.77
C SER A 189 18.78 -12.33 8.74
N VAL A 190 19.96 -12.98 8.66
CA VAL A 190 20.12 -14.38 9.13
C VAL A 190 21.58 -14.65 9.52
N GLU A 191 22.01 -14.23 10.71
CA GLU A 191 23.12 -14.90 11.41
C GLU A 191 22.52 -15.79 12.50
N ILE A 192 22.13 -17.01 12.11
CA ILE A 192 21.97 -18.11 13.07
C ILE A 192 23.40 -18.55 13.40
N ILE A 193 23.90 -18.06 14.53
CA ILE A 193 25.18 -18.52 15.07
C ILE A 193 24.99 -19.95 15.58
N GLU A 194 25.34 -20.94 14.75
CA GLU A 194 25.64 -22.29 15.20
C GLU A 194 26.93 -22.24 16.04
N LEU A 195 26.83 -21.97 17.34
CA LEU A 195 27.91 -22.26 18.27
C LEU A 195 27.90 -23.75 18.59
N GLY A 196 28.94 -24.42 18.12
CA GLY A 196 29.18 -25.85 18.22
C GLY A 196 29.05 -26.43 19.62
N SER A 197 28.32 -27.55 19.69
CA SER A 197 28.40 -28.52 20.76
C SER A 197 29.60 -29.44 20.50
N THR A 198 30.79 -29.03 20.94
CA THR A 198 31.92 -29.98 21.13
C THR A 198 31.82 -30.63 22.51
N LEU A 199 32.03 -31.95 22.52
CA LEU A 199 32.03 -32.88 23.65
C LEU A 199 32.57 -32.33 24.98
N VAL A 200 31.87 -32.68 26.07
CA VAL A 200 32.49 -32.98 27.37
C VAL A 200 31.87 -34.28 27.91
N THR A 201 32.77 -35.12 28.40
CA THR A 201 32.69 -36.50 28.94
C THR A 201 31.50 -36.85 29.81
#